data_AF-A0A9E6WBZ9-F1
#
_entry.id   AF-A0A9E6WBZ9-F1
#
_cell.length_a   1.000
_cell.length_b   1.000
_cell.length_c   1.000
_cell.angle_alpha   90.00
_cell.angle_beta   90.00
_cell.angle_gamma   90.00
#
_symmetry.space_group_name_H-M   'P 1'
#
loop_
_entity.id
_entity.type
_entity.pdbx_description
1 polymer ?
#
loop_
_entity_poly.entity_id
_entity_poly.type
_entity_poly.pdbx_seq_one_letter_code
_entity_poly.pdbx_strand_id
1 'polypeptide(L)'
;MAYQKVEIEFNGQPLTMETGKMARQADGAVVITYGETKVLCTVVSAKKMRPGQDFFPLTVNYQEKFYAGGKIPGSFFRRERGTTERETLICRLIDRPMRPLFPKGYMFETQLMPTVISADMVNDPDTIAMVAASAAVAISDIPFEGPIAAVRVGRVDGKLIANPTLEQMEQSDIEIVVSGSKDAVMMVEGESDFLSEAEMLDAIFFGHESLQPLIEAQTELAKLVGLEKREFIVAETDAALEAKVVELAEANIKVAAKIQTKQERYAALGDNRTAVKEALAEEFEGREEEISAILGSVEKRVVRQMVA
;
A
#
# COMPACT_ATOMS: atom_id res chain seq x y z
N MET A 1 -11.38 21.02 -8.24
CA MET A 1 -11.43 20.01 -9.33
C MET A 1 -12.83 20.02 -9.94
N ALA A 2 -12.93 20.00 -11.28
CA ALA A 2 -14.20 19.80 -11.99
C ALA A 2 -14.68 18.35 -11.85
N TYR A 3 -15.95 18.08 -12.15
CA TYR A 3 -16.46 16.72 -12.15
C TYR A 3 -15.87 15.93 -13.31
N GLN A 4 -15.32 14.75 -13.03
CA GLN A 4 -14.81 13.80 -14.02
C GLN A 4 -15.36 12.40 -13.73
N LYS A 5 -15.57 11.61 -14.77
CA LYS A 5 -16.06 10.23 -14.70
C LYS A 5 -15.38 9.38 -15.76
N VAL A 6 -14.92 8.20 -15.36
CA VAL A 6 -14.52 7.11 -16.25
C VAL A 6 -15.45 5.93 -16.01
N GLU A 7 -15.83 5.23 -17.07
CA GLU A 7 -16.72 4.07 -17.00
C GLU A 7 -16.14 2.97 -17.89
N ILE A 8 -16.04 1.77 -17.32
CA ILE A 8 -15.56 0.57 -18.01
C ILE A 8 -16.53 -0.58 -17.76
N GLU A 9 -16.47 -1.59 -18.62
CA GLU A 9 -17.07 -2.88 -18.35
C GLU A 9 -16.03 -3.77 -17.65
N PHE A 10 -16.37 -4.28 -16.47
CA PHE A 10 -15.51 -5.14 -15.68
C PHE A 10 -16.31 -6.38 -15.25
N ASN A 11 -15.87 -7.57 -15.66
CA ASN A 11 -16.56 -8.84 -15.42
C ASN A 11 -18.06 -8.82 -15.82
N GLY A 12 -18.38 -8.17 -16.94
CA GLY A 12 -19.76 -8.08 -17.45
C GLY A 12 -20.66 -7.13 -16.66
N GLN A 13 -20.11 -6.35 -15.72
CA GLN A 13 -20.82 -5.33 -14.98
C GLN A 13 -20.18 -3.94 -15.22
N PRO A 14 -20.98 -2.86 -15.23
CA PRO A 14 -20.43 -1.53 -15.32
C PRO A 14 -19.69 -1.17 -14.04
N LEU A 15 -18.47 -0.64 -14.19
CA LEU A 15 -17.69 -0.04 -13.12
C LEU A 15 -17.45 1.43 -13.45
N THR A 16 -17.78 2.32 -12.51
CA THR A 16 -17.57 3.77 -12.67
C THR A 16 -16.58 4.30 -11.63
N MET A 17 -15.74 5.24 -12.04
CA MET A 17 -14.88 6.02 -11.15
C MET A 17 -15.18 7.51 -11.32
N GLU A 18 -15.62 8.17 -10.26
CA GLU A 18 -16.06 9.57 -10.26
C GLU A 18 -15.26 10.43 -9.29
N THR A 19 -14.92 11.66 -9.68
CA THR A 19 -14.31 12.67 -8.78
C THR A 19 -14.89 14.07 -9.02
N GLY A 20 -14.62 15.00 -8.10
CA GLY A 20 -15.00 16.42 -8.22
C GLY A 20 -16.39 16.80 -7.66
N LYS A 21 -17.25 15.83 -7.32
CA LYS A 21 -18.54 16.08 -6.65
C LYS A 21 -18.42 16.13 -5.13
N MET A 22 -17.78 15.11 -4.53
CA MET A 22 -17.70 14.92 -3.09
C MET A 22 -16.30 15.26 -2.54
N ALA A 23 -16.24 15.65 -1.27
CA ALA A 23 -14.99 15.81 -0.51
C ALA A 23 -13.89 16.65 -1.21
N ARG A 24 -14.28 17.73 -1.91
CA ARG A 24 -13.38 18.58 -2.74
C ARG A 24 -12.22 19.26 -2.00
N GLN A 25 -12.18 19.17 -0.67
CA GLN A 25 -11.10 19.71 0.16
C GLN A 25 -10.00 18.69 0.47
N ALA A 26 -10.25 17.39 0.26
CA ALA A 26 -9.21 16.38 0.34
C ALA A 26 -8.23 16.55 -0.83
N ASP A 27 -6.98 16.10 -0.67
CA ASP A 27 -6.00 16.13 -1.76
C ASP A 27 -6.45 15.21 -2.91
N GLY A 28 -7.12 14.11 -2.59
CA GLY A 28 -7.79 13.23 -3.56
C GLY A 28 -9.10 12.67 -3.01
N ALA A 29 -10.11 12.57 -3.87
CA ALA A 29 -11.39 11.94 -3.53
C ALA A 29 -11.99 11.24 -4.75
N VAL A 30 -12.26 9.94 -4.64
CA VAL A 30 -12.87 9.14 -5.72
C VAL A 30 -14.02 8.33 -5.17
N VAL A 31 -15.13 8.30 -5.90
CA VAL A 31 -16.24 7.36 -5.68
C VAL A 31 -16.15 6.30 -6.76
N ILE A 32 -15.99 5.04 -6.37
CA ILE A 32 -16.12 3.90 -7.29
C ILE A 32 -17.48 3.25 -7.09
N THR A 33 -18.17 2.94 -8.18
CA THR A 33 -19.39 2.11 -8.18
C THR A 33 -19.11 0.85 -8.99
N TYR A 34 -19.40 -0.31 -8.41
CA TYR A 34 -19.40 -1.61 -9.08
C TYR A 34 -20.68 -2.35 -8.71
N GLY A 35 -21.52 -2.67 -9.69
CA GLY A 35 -22.91 -3.04 -9.42
C GLY A 35 -23.65 -1.89 -8.72
N GLU A 36 -24.23 -2.14 -7.54
CA GLU A 36 -24.78 -1.07 -6.67
C GLU A 36 -23.92 -0.81 -5.42
N THR A 37 -22.78 -1.49 -5.31
CA THR A 37 -21.79 -1.26 -4.26
C THR A 37 -20.98 -0.01 -4.58
N LYS A 38 -20.87 0.90 -3.59
CA LYS A 38 -20.19 2.20 -3.73
C LYS A 38 -19.20 2.42 -2.60
N VAL A 39 -17.98 2.76 -2.97
CA VAL A 39 -16.92 3.14 -2.04
C VAL A 39 -16.46 4.56 -2.33
N LEU A 40 -16.55 5.44 -1.34
CA LEU A 40 -15.91 6.76 -1.35
C LEU A 40 -14.55 6.62 -0.68
N CYS A 41 -13.46 6.87 -1.41
CA CYS A 41 -12.14 7.03 -0.81
C CYS A 41 -11.73 8.49 -0.82
N THR A 42 -11.22 8.96 0.32
CA THR A 42 -10.56 10.26 0.46
C THR A 42 -9.13 10.08 0.92
N VAL A 43 -8.24 10.93 0.41
CA VAL A 43 -6.82 10.93 0.74
C VAL A 43 -6.40 12.34 1.10
N VAL A 44 -5.67 12.45 2.21
CA VAL A 44 -5.05 13.69 2.65
C VAL A 44 -3.62 13.40 3.05
N SER A 45 -2.70 14.26 2.64
CA SER A 45 -1.31 14.19 3.03
C SER A 45 -0.81 15.57 3.45
N ALA A 46 -0.14 15.61 4.60
CA ALA A 46 0.40 16.84 5.15
C ALA A 46 1.32 17.54 4.13
N LYS A 47 1.33 18.88 4.16
CA LYS A 47 2.27 19.68 3.35
C LYS A 47 3.59 19.96 4.08
N LYS A 48 3.70 19.60 5.36
CA LYS A 48 4.91 19.74 6.18
C LYS A 48 5.15 18.47 6.99
N MET A 49 6.41 18.09 7.13
CA MET A 49 6.83 17.01 8.03
C MET A 49 6.70 17.46 9.48
N ARG A 50 6.35 16.52 10.37
CA ARG A 50 6.39 16.78 11.82
C ARG A 50 7.86 16.82 12.28
N PRO A 51 8.25 17.73 13.20
CA PRO A 51 9.58 17.71 13.78
C PRO A 51 9.88 16.35 14.42
N GLY A 52 11.08 15.80 14.16
CA GLY A 52 11.51 14.52 14.73
C GLY A 52 10.83 13.28 14.13
N GLN A 53 10.11 13.40 13.01
CA GLN A 53 9.53 12.25 12.32
C GLN A 53 10.62 11.42 11.65
N ASP A 54 10.79 10.16 12.06
CA ASP A 54 11.81 9.21 11.59
C ASP A 54 11.24 8.06 10.73
N PHE A 55 9.91 7.94 10.68
CA PHE A 55 9.19 6.95 9.86
C PHE A 55 8.11 7.58 8.99
N PHE A 56 7.68 6.88 7.94
CA PHE A 56 6.55 7.30 7.10
C PHE A 56 5.20 7.01 7.80
N PRO A 57 4.44 8.03 8.25
CA PRO A 57 3.17 7.84 8.93
C PRO A 57 2.03 7.72 7.91
N LEU A 58 1.92 6.53 7.34
CA LEU A 58 0.80 6.12 6.50
C LEU A 58 -0.24 5.41 7.36
N THR A 59 -1.48 5.91 7.33
CA THR A 59 -2.63 5.31 8.02
C THR A 59 -3.74 5.03 7.02
N VAL A 60 -4.24 3.80 7.01
CA VAL A 60 -5.44 3.42 6.26
C VAL A 60 -6.58 3.13 7.22
N ASN A 61 -7.72 3.79 7.00
CA ASN A 61 -8.94 3.61 7.79
C ASN A 61 -10.10 3.25 6.86
N TYR A 62 -10.26 1.94 6.61
CA TYR A 62 -11.42 1.39 5.92
C TYR A 62 -12.61 1.29 6.89
N GLN A 63 -13.81 1.63 6.41
CA GLN A 63 -15.03 1.52 7.19
C GLN A 63 -16.25 1.11 6.36
N GLU A 64 -17.03 0.18 6.88
CA GLU A 64 -18.34 -0.22 6.34
C GLU A 64 -19.46 0.47 7.11
N LYS A 65 -20.24 1.31 6.44
CA LYS A 65 -21.37 1.99 7.09
C LYS A 65 -22.58 1.06 7.14
N PHE A 66 -23.26 0.96 8.28
CA PHE A 66 -24.44 0.10 8.39
C PHE A 66 -25.56 0.53 7.44
N TYR A 67 -25.66 1.84 7.19
CA TYR A 67 -26.61 2.37 6.22
C TYR A 67 -26.33 1.91 4.79
N ALA A 68 -25.10 1.51 4.45
CA ALA A 68 -24.75 1.04 3.12
C ALA A 68 -25.55 -0.22 2.74
N GLY A 69 -25.85 -1.08 3.72
CA GLY A 69 -26.75 -2.23 3.56
C GLY A 69 -28.16 -2.00 4.10
N GLY A 70 -28.58 -0.74 4.29
CA GLY A 70 -29.93 -0.40 4.78
C GLY A 70 -30.22 -0.79 6.24
N LYS A 71 -29.18 -0.96 7.07
CA LYS A 71 -29.31 -1.41 8.46
C LYS A 71 -29.03 -0.27 9.45
N ILE A 72 -29.64 -0.36 10.63
CA ILE A 72 -29.29 0.47 11.80
C ILE A 72 -28.33 -0.35 12.66
N PRO A 73 -27.23 0.22 13.19
CA PRO A 73 -26.30 -0.51 14.03
C PRO A 73 -26.98 -1.23 15.21
N GLY A 74 -26.65 -2.51 15.38
CA GLY A 74 -27.18 -3.37 16.44
C GLY A 74 -26.65 -3.03 17.84
N SER A 75 -25.63 -2.18 17.95
CA SER A 75 -24.98 -1.81 19.20
C SER A 75 -25.91 -1.02 20.14
N PHE A 76 -25.61 -1.04 21.45
CA PHE A 76 -26.36 -0.27 22.46
C PHE A 76 -26.49 1.22 22.10
N PHE A 77 -25.42 1.78 21.53
CA PHE A 77 -25.36 3.20 21.15
C PHE A 77 -26.00 3.51 19.80
N ARG A 78 -26.45 2.49 19.04
CA ARG A 78 -26.97 2.63 17.66
C ARG A 78 -26.02 3.40 16.73
N ARG A 79 -24.71 3.20 16.94
CA ARG A 79 -23.62 3.82 16.18
C ARG A 79 -22.53 2.81 15.90
N GLU A 80 -21.83 2.99 14.79
CA GLU A 80 -20.56 2.34 14.50
C GLU A 80 -19.53 2.79 15.54
N ARG A 81 -18.86 1.85 16.21
CA ARG A 81 -17.80 2.13 17.18
C ARG A 81 -16.63 1.19 16.96
N GLY A 82 -15.44 1.79 16.85
CA GLY A 82 -14.21 1.06 16.56
C GLY A 82 -14.21 0.44 15.17
N THR A 83 -13.07 -0.12 14.82
CA THR A 83 -12.87 -0.91 13.61
C THR A 83 -13.07 -2.38 13.98
N THR A 84 -13.86 -3.11 13.18
CA THR A 84 -14.00 -4.57 13.31
C THR A 84 -12.72 -5.28 12.87
N GLU A 85 -12.62 -6.57 13.16
CA GLU A 85 -11.50 -7.40 12.68
C GLU A 85 -11.46 -7.43 11.14
N ARG A 86 -12.61 -7.65 10.48
CA ARG A 86 -12.74 -7.58 9.02
C ARG A 86 -12.25 -6.25 8.46
N GLU A 87 -12.74 -5.13 9.00
CA GLU A 87 -12.31 -3.81 8.54
C GLU A 87 -10.81 -3.58 8.76
N THR A 88 -10.24 -4.10 9.85
CA THR A 88 -8.80 -4.04 10.14
C THR A 88 -7.98 -4.86 9.13
N LEU A 89 -8.45 -6.05 8.75
CA LEU A 89 -7.82 -6.87 7.71
C LEU A 89 -7.84 -6.15 6.35
N ILE A 90 -8.96 -5.52 6.00
CA ILE A 90 -9.07 -4.74 4.75
C ILE A 90 -8.16 -3.50 4.79
N CYS A 91 -8.02 -2.82 5.93
CA CYS A 91 -7.01 -1.76 6.08
C CYS A 91 -5.60 -2.28 5.73
N ARG A 92 -5.24 -3.48 6.17
CA ARG A 92 -3.93 -4.09 5.85
C ARG A 92 -3.81 -4.51 4.39
N LEU A 93 -4.89 -5.01 3.77
CA LEU A 93 -4.92 -5.33 2.35
C LEU A 93 -4.64 -4.08 1.51
N ILE A 94 -5.18 -2.92 1.89
CA ILE A 94 -4.94 -1.65 1.20
C ILE A 94 -3.52 -1.12 1.50
N ASP A 95 -3.09 -1.14 2.76
CA ASP A 95 -1.80 -0.56 3.19
C ASP A 95 -0.59 -1.26 2.55
N ARG A 96 -0.58 -2.60 2.56
CA ARG A 96 0.55 -3.43 2.12
C ARG A 96 1.06 -3.12 0.71
N PRO A 97 0.22 -3.08 -0.35
CA PRO A 97 0.69 -2.79 -1.69
C PRO A 97 0.91 -1.30 -1.93
N MET A 98 0.26 -0.40 -1.19
CA MET A 98 0.42 1.05 -1.38
C MET A 98 1.68 1.60 -0.71
N ARG A 99 2.03 1.11 0.50
CA ARG A 99 3.14 1.64 1.30
C ARG A 99 4.49 1.68 0.57
N PRO A 100 4.89 0.66 -0.22
CA PRO A 100 6.18 0.67 -0.93
C PRO A 100 6.25 1.66 -2.10
N LEU A 101 5.11 2.15 -2.58
CA LEU A 101 5.03 3.04 -3.76
C LEU A 101 5.18 4.52 -3.42
N PHE A 102 5.26 4.86 -2.13
CA PHE A 102 5.65 6.20 -1.73
C PHE A 102 7.17 6.33 -1.81
N PRO A 103 7.71 7.45 -2.33
CA PRO A 103 9.14 7.62 -2.48
C PRO A 103 9.91 7.40 -1.17
N LYS A 104 11.13 6.87 -1.26
CA LYS A 104 11.99 6.68 -0.09
C LYS A 104 12.21 8.03 0.63
N GLY A 105 12.02 8.03 1.95
CA GLY A 105 12.15 9.25 2.77
C GLY A 105 10.89 10.11 2.81
N TYR A 106 9.81 9.71 2.14
CA TYR A 106 8.54 10.41 2.20
C TYR A 106 7.93 10.29 3.61
N MET A 107 8.06 11.34 4.42
CA MET A 107 7.69 11.36 5.85
C MET A 107 6.51 12.29 6.15
N PHE A 108 5.72 12.64 5.13
CA PHE A 108 4.50 13.42 5.31
C PHE A 108 3.38 12.51 5.78
N GLU A 109 2.75 12.85 6.91
CA GLU A 109 1.59 12.11 7.41
C GLU A 109 0.52 12.02 6.33
N THR A 110 0.12 10.80 6.00
CA THR A 110 -0.78 10.50 4.89
C THR A 110 -1.86 9.56 5.37
N GLN A 111 -3.11 9.97 5.15
CA GLN A 111 -4.29 9.23 5.57
C GLN A 111 -5.12 8.84 4.35
N LEU A 112 -5.54 7.57 4.30
CA LEU A 112 -6.41 7.02 3.29
C LEU A 112 -7.67 6.53 3.99
N MET A 113 -8.83 7.03 3.56
CA MET A 113 -10.12 6.74 4.19
C MET A 113 -11.11 6.23 3.15
N PRO A 114 -11.04 4.95 2.74
CA PRO A 114 -12.11 4.29 2.00
C PRO A 114 -13.30 4.01 2.92
N THR A 115 -14.49 4.42 2.50
CA THR A 115 -15.75 4.23 3.22
C THR A 115 -16.78 3.62 2.27
N VAL A 116 -17.34 2.48 2.66
CA VAL A 116 -18.46 1.86 1.94
C VAL A 116 -19.72 2.64 2.27
N ILE A 117 -20.33 3.25 1.24
CA ILE A 117 -21.51 4.10 1.36
C ILE A 117 -22.78 3.48 0.74
N SER A 118 -22.62 2.40 -0.04
CA SER A 118 -23.69 1.57 -0.58
C SER A 118 -23.15 0.15 -0.75
N ALA A 119 -23.95 -0.87 -0.44
CA ALA A 119 -23.59 -2.26 -0.61
C ALA A 119 -24.78 -3.02 -1.22
N ASP A 120 -24.56 -3.67 -2.36
CA ASP A 120 -25.58 -4.46 -3.07
C ASP A 120 -25.78 -5.86 -2.47
N MET A 121 -24.95 -6.27 -1.51
CA MET A 121 -24.93 -7.60 -0.90
C MET A 121 -24.64 -8.73 -1.90
N VAL A 122 -24.08 -8.40 -3.06
CA VAL A 122 -23.68 -9.34 -4.12
C VAL A 122 -22.16 -9.29 -4.31
N ASN A 123 -21.60 -8.09 -4.34
CA ASN A 123 -20.19 -7.81 -4.57
C ASN A 123 -19.49 -7.43 -3.26
N ASP A 124 -18.36 -8.05 -2.96
CA ASP A 124 -17.53 -7.68 -1.81
C ASP A 124 -16.84 -6.32 -2.07
N PRO A 125 -16.95 -5.32 -1.16
CA PRO A 125 -16.37 -4.00 -1.36
C PRO A 125 -14.85 -3.91 -1.18
N ASP A 126 -14.17 -4.93 -0.66
CA ASP A 126 -12.76 -4.85 -0.24
C ASP A 126 -11.78 -4.47 -1.37
N THR A 127 -11.84 -5.19 -2.49
CA THR A 127 -10.98 -4.96 -3.67
C THR A 127 -11.31 -3.63 -4.34
N ILE A 128 -12.59 -3.26 -4.38
CA ILE A 128 -13.05 -1.95 -4.87
C ILE A 128 -12.51 -0.83 -3.99
N ALA A 129 -12.43 -1.03 -2.67
CA ALA A 129 -11.83 -0.07 -1.75
C ALA A 129 -10.33 0.10 -1.96
N MET A 130 -9.60 -0.97 -2.31
CA MET A 130 -8.19 -0.90 -2.70
C MET A 130 -8.01 -0.08 -3.98
N VAL A 131 -8.83 -0.34 -5.00
CA VAL A 131 -8.82 0.42 -6.26
C VAL A 131 -9.18 1.89 -6.02
N ALA A 132 -10.17 2.17 -5.16
CA ALA A 132 -10.57 3.53 -4.81
C ALA A 132 -9.46 4.29 -4.09
N ALA A 133 -8.73 3.63 -3.19
CA ALA A 133 -7.58 4.20 -2.50
C ALA A 133 -6.46 4.56 -3.48
N SER A 134 -6.10 3.64 -4.38
CA SER A 134 -5.10 3.90 -5.42
C SER A 134 -5.56 5.04 -6.35
N ALA A 135 -6.81 5.03 -6.82
CA ALA A 135 -7.36 6.06 -7.68
C ALA A 135 -7.32 7.44 -7.01
N ALA A 136 -7.69 7.52 -5.73
CA ALA A 136 -7.71 8.77 -4.98
C ALA A 136 -6.29 9.35 -4.78
N VAL A 137 -5.28 8.52 -4.51
CA VAL A 137 -3.88 8.99 -4.50
C VAL A 137 -3.43 9.39 -5.91
N ALA A 138 -3.80 8.62 -6.94
CA ALA A 138 -3.40 8.86 -8.32
C ALA A 138 -3.88 10.22 -8.85
N ILE A 139 -5.09 10.66 -8.51
CA ILE A 139 -5.63 11.97 -8.91
C ILE A 139 -5.14 13.15 -8.05
N SER A 140 -4.42 12.89 -6.97
CA SER A 140 -3.92 13.91 -6.04
C SER A 140 -2.54 14.46 -6.45
N ASP A 141 -2.06 15.49 -5.75
CA ASP A 141 -0.69 15.99 -5.90
C ASP A 141 0.35 15.12 -5.17
N ILE A 142 -0.04 14.04 -4.50
CA ILE A 142 0.85 13.24 -3.65
C ILE A 142 1.82 12.41 -4.52
N PRO A 143 3.14 12.46 -4.27
CA PRO A 143 4.12 11.59 -4.94
C PRO A 143 3.84 10.12 -4.65
N PHE A 144 3.57 9.35 -5.69
CA PHE A 144 3.15 7.96 -5.59
C PHE A 144 3.43 7.23 -6.91
N GLU A 145 4.15 6.12 -6.84
CA GLU A 145 4.57 5.28 -7.98
C GLU A 145 3.49 4.25 -8.38
N GLY A 146 2.22 4.66 -8.35
CA GLY A 146 1.10 3.85 -8.85
C GLY A 146 0.61 4.30 -10.24
N PRO A 147 -0.65 4.00 -10.61
CA PRO A 147 -1.66 3.32 -9.80
C PRO A 147 -1.42 1.81 -9.69
N ILE A 148 -2.06 1.22 -8.67
CA ILE A 148 -2.24 -0.23 -8.53
C ILE A 148 -3.72 -0.58 -8.59
N ALA A 149 -4.02 -1.83 -8.85
CA ALA A 149 -5.37 -2.36 -8.69
C ALA A 149 -5.32 -3.68 -7.92
N ALA A 150 -6.49 -4.16 -7.53
CA ALA A 150 -6.65 -5.44 -6.88
C ALA A 150 -7.92 -6.13 -7.33
N VAL A 151 -7.87 -7.45 -7.40
CA VAL A 151 -9.02 -8.31 -7.66
C VAL A 151 -8.97 -9.52 -6.73
N ARG A 152 -10.13 -10.04 -6.39
CA ARG A 152 -10.30 -11.34 -5.77
C ARG A 152 -10.41 -12.38 -6.88
N VAL A 153 -9.69 -13.47 -6.77
CA VAL A 153 -9.76 -14.60 -7.69
C VAL A 153 -10.39 -15.76 -6.94
N GLY A 154 -11.49 -16.25 -7.49
CA GLY A 154 -12.10 -17.51 -7.11
C GLY A 154 -12.14 -18.48 -8.29
N ARG A 155 -12.56 -19.72 -8.05
CA ARG A 155 -12.70 -20.75 -9.07
C ARG A 155 -14.01 -21.50 -8.89
N VAL A 156 -14.91 -21.36 -9.86
CA VAL A 156 -16.20 -22.07 -9.88
C VAL A 156 -16.24 -22.96 -11.11
N ASP A 157 -16.67 -24.21 -10.94
CA ASP A 157 -16.70 -25.23 -12.01
C ASP A 157 -15.35 -25.34 -12.77
N GLY A 158 -14.24 -25.25 -12.05
CA GLY A 158 -12.88 -25.33 -12.60
C GLY A 158 -12.43 -24.10 -13.40
N LYS A 159 -13.19 -23.00 -13.38
CA LYS A 159 -12.87 -21.76 -14.09
C LYS A 159 -12.55 -20.64 -13.13
N LEU A 160 -11.42 -19.97 -13.33
CA LEU A 160 -11.05 -18.78 -12.57
C LEU A 160 -11.99 -17.62 -12.92
N ILE A 161 -12.40 -16.89 -11.88
CA ILE A 161 -13.30 -15.74 -11.96
C ILE A 161 -12.65 -14.61 -11.16
N ALA A 162 -12.54 -13.42 -11.76
CA ALA A 162 -12.14 -12.21 -11.07
C ALA A 162 -13.36 -11.57 -10.40
N ASN A 163 -13.17 -11.02 -9.20
CA ASN A 163 -14.22 -10.48 -8.33
C ASN A 163 -15.54 -11.29 -8.40
N PRO A 164 -15.50 -12.60 -8.10
CA PRO A 164 -16.71 -13.42 -8.02
C PRO A 164 -17.70 -12.84 -7.02
N THR A 165 -18.99 -13.10 -7.24
CA THR A 165 -20.03 -12.72 -6.28
C THR A 165 -19.87 -13.49 -4.97
N LEU A 166 -20.49 -13.01 -3.89
CA LEU A 166 -20.49 -13.71 -2.61
C LEU A 166 -21.03 -15.15 -2.74
N GLU A 167 -22.05 -15.38 -3.56
CA GLU A 167 -22.60 -16.72 -3.84
C GLU A 167 -21.63 -17.61 -4.64
N GLN A 168 -20.89 -17.04 -5.59
CA GLN A 168 -19.87 -17.78 -6.33
C GLN A 168 -18.69 -18.14 -5.42
N MET A 169 -18.32 -17.28 -4.47
CA MET A 169 -17.27 -17.55 -3.50
C MET A 169 -17.60 -18.74 -2.59
N GLU A 170 -18.87 -18.95 -2.24
CA GLU A 170 -19.28 -20.14 -1.47
C GLU A 170 -19.04 -21.47 -2.19
N GLN A 171 -18.86 -21.44 -3.51
CA GLN A 171 -18.57 -22.60 -4.37
C GLN A 171 -17.10 -22.69 -4.76
N SER A 172 -16.28 -21.75 -4.31
CA SER A 172 -14.90 -21.60 -4.72
C SER A 172 -13.96 -22.47 -3.88
N ASP A 173 -13.04 -23.17 -4.53
CA ASP A 173 -11.96 -23.91 -3.88
C ASP A 173 -10.68 -23.08 -3.67
N ILE A 174 -10.71 -21.80 -4.08
CA ILE A 174 -9.63 -20.82 -3.90
C ILE A 174 -10.22 -19.44 -3.61
N GLU A 175 -9.62 -18.70 -2.69
CA GLU A 175 -9.89 -17.29 -2.47
C GLU A 175 -8.57 -16.55 -2.33
N ILE A 176 -8.12 -15.87 -3.40
CA ILE A 176 -6.93 -15.03 -3.31
C ILE A 176 -7.22 -13.61 -3.75
N VAL A 177 -6.78 -12.63 -2.98
CA VAL A 177 -6.72 -11.23 -3.38
C VAL A 177 -5.34 -10.98 -3.96
N VAL A 178 -5.31 -10.63 -5.25
CA VAL A 178 -4.09 -10.27 -5.98
C VAL A 178 -4.11 -8.78 -6.23
N SER A 179 -3.02 -8.11 -5.88
CA SER A 179 -2.82 -6.69 -6.19
C SER A 179 -1.49 -6.47 -6.90
N GLY A 180 -1.47 -5.51 -7.81
CA GLY A 180 -0.32 -5.25 -8.65
C GLY A 180 -0.38 -3.91 -9.36
N SER A 181 0.77 -3.51 -9.87
CA SER A 181 0.90 -2.44 -10.85
C SER A 181 0.71 -3.01 -12.26
N LYS A 182 0.91 -2.16 -13.27
CA LYS A 182 0.93 -2.60 -14.68
C LYS A 182 1.93 -3.73 -14.92
N ASP A 183 3.10 -3.63 -14.29
CA ASP A 183 4.24 -4.48 -14.64
C ASP A 183 4.49 -5.62 -13.64
N ALA A 184 3.97 -5.53 -12.42
CA ALA A 184 4.30 -6.50 -11.38
C ALA A 184 3.17 -6.75 -10.37
N VAL A 185 3.10 -8.00 -9.93
CA VAL A 185 2.36 -8.40 -8.72
C VAL A 185 3.08 -7.85 -7.49
N MET A 186 2.33 -7.23 -6.59
CA MET A 186 2.87 -6.57 -5.40
C MET A 186 2.49 -7.29 -4.10
N MET A 187 1.25 -7.77 -4.00
CA MET A 187 0.77 -8.45 -2.81
C MET A 187 -0.28 -9.48 -3.20
N VAL A 188 -0.16 -10.66 -2.58
CA VAL A 188 -1.12 -11.77 -2.66
C VAL A 188 -1.47 -12.14 -1.22
N GLU A 189 -2.76 -12.32 -0.95
CA GLU A 189 -3.29 -12.82 0.32
C GLU A 189 -4.45 -13.77 0.01
N GLY A 190 -4.58 -14.89 0.72
CA GLY A 190 -5.72 -15.76 0.52
C GLY A 190 -5.57 -17.16 1.08
N GLU A 191 -6.54 -18.00 0.75
CA GLU A 191 -6.64 -19.40 1.13
C GLU A 191 -7.09 -20.27 -0.05
N SER A 192 -6.92 -21.59 0.08
CA SER A 192 -7.25 -22.55 -0.97
C SER A 192 -7.41 -23.95 -0.40
N ASP A 193 -8.24 -24.78 -1.03
CA ASP A 193 -8.48 -26.17 -0.66
C ASP A 193 -7.44 -27.12 -1.28
N PHE A 194 -6.21 -27.06 -0.75
CA PHE A 194 -5.10 -27.96 -1.12
C PHE A 194 -4.76 -27.97 -2.63
N LEU A 195 -4.80 -26.79 -3.26
CA LEU A 195 -4.38 -26.62 -4.65
C LEU A 195 -2.87 -26.86 -4.82
N SER A 196 -2.49 -27.31 -6.01
CA SER A 196 -1.08 -27.42 -6.39
C SER A 196 -0.42 -26.04 -6.57
N GLU A 197 0.90 -25.97 -6.48
CA GLU A 197 1.63 -24.72 -6.70
C GLU A 197 1.43 -24.15 -8.11
N ALA A 198 1.25 -25.02 -9.10
CA ALA A 198 0.96 -24.61 -10.48
C ALA A 198 -0.40 -23.91 -10.60
N GLU A 199 -1.44 -24.48 -9.98
CA GLU A 199 -2.78 -23.88 -9.98
C GLU A 199 -2.82 -22.55 -9.23
N MET A 200 -2.09 -22.45 -8.10
CA MET A 200 -1.96 -21.19 -7.37
C MET A 200 -1.25 -20.11 -8.20
N LEU A 201 -0.22 -20.48 -8.95
CA LEU A 201 0.51 -19.57 -9.83
C LEU A 201 -0.37 -19.09 -11.00
N ASP A 202 -1.14 -20.00 -11.60
CA ASP A 202 -2.12 -19.67 -12.64
C ASP A 202 -3.17 -18.68 -12.12
N ALA A 203 -3.68 -18.89 -10.91
CA ALA A 203 -4.63 -17.97 -10.27
C ALA A 203 -4.03 -16.57 -10.01
N ILE A 204 -2.75 -16.50 -9.60
CA ILE A 204 -2.05 -15.22 -9.39
C ILE A 204 -1.91 -14.46 -10.72
N PHE A 205 -1.47 -15.14 -11.79
CA PHE A 205 -1.30 -14.50 -13.09
C PHE A 205 -2.64 -14.09 -13.72
N PHE A 206 -3.66 -14.93 -13.59
CA PHE A 206 -5.02 -14.57 -13.98
C PHE A 206 -5.51 -13.32 -13.23
N GLY A 207 -5.26 -13.21 -11.92
CA GLY A 207 -5.59 -12.03 -11.14
C GLY A 207 -4.85 -10.77 -11.60
N HIS A 208 -3.55 -10.90 -11.91
CA HIS A 208 -2.74 -9.78 -12.42
C HIS A 208 -3.14 -9.30 -13.81
N GLU A 209 -3.55 -10.22 -14.69
CA GLU A 209 -4.11 -9.87 -16.00
C GLU A 209 -5.49 -9.20 -15.84
N SER A 210 -6.34 -9.77 -14.99
CA SER A 210 -7.71 -9.30 -14.77
C SER A 210 -7.78 -7.90 -14.17
N LEU A 211 -6.76 -7.47 -13.40
CA LEU A 211 -6.75 -6.14 -12.79
C LEU A 211 -6.32 -5.00 -13.74
N GLN A 212 -5.80 -5.30 -14.94
CA GLN A 212 -5.25 -4.28 -15.85
C GLN A 212 -6.27 -3.22 -16.29
N PRO A 213 -7.53 -3.56 -16.65
CA PRO A 213 -8.55 -2.56 -17.01
C PRO A 213 -8.81 -1.55 -15.88
N LEU A 214 -8.68 -1.97 -14.61
CA LEU A 214 -8.83 -1.09 -13.45
C LEU A 214 -7.67 -0.08 -13.33
N ILE A 215 -6.45 -0.48 -13.70
CA ILE A 215 -5.27 0.40 -13.76
C ILE A 215 -5.43 1.42 -14.88
N GLU A 216 -5.91 0.98 -16.05
CA GLU A 216 -6.15 1.84 -17.20
C GLU A 216 -7.20 2.91 -16.89
N ALA A 217 -8.32 2.53 -16.27
CA ALA A 217 -9.37 3.46 -15.86
C ALA A 217 -8.87 4.51 -14.85
N GLN A 218 -8.04 4.10 -13.87
CA GLN A 218 -7.41 5.03 -12.93
C GLN A 218 -6.48 6.01 -13.64
N THR A 219 -5.70 5.51 -14.60
CA THR A 219 -4.76 6.32 -15.39
C THR A 219 -5.51 7.34 -16.26
N GLU A 220 -6.63 6.94 -16.87
CA GLU A 220 -7.51 7.83 -17.62
C GLU A 220 -8.11 8.92 -16.70
N LEU A 221 -8.62 8.53 -15.53
CA LEU A 221 -9.17 9.48 -14.56
C LEU A 221 -8.12 10.51 -14.13
N ALA A 222 -6.89 10.06 -13.82
CA ALA A 222 -5.79 10.94 -13.47
C ALA A 222 -5.42 11.91 -14.60
N LYS A 223 -5.44 11.45 -15.86
CA LYS A 223 -5.23 12.31 -17.04
C LYS A 223 -6.32 13.37 -17.19
N LEU A 224 -7.59 13.01 -17.00
CA LEU A 224 -8.73 13.94 -17.07
C LEU A 224 -8.71 14.99 -15.95
N VAL A 225 -8.17 14.62 -14.79
CA VAL A 225 -7.95 15.54 -13.67
C VAL A 225 -6.77 16.47 -13.94
N GLY A 226 -5.67 15.94 -14.50
CA GLY A 226 -4.52 16.72 -14.96
C GLY A 226 -3.73 17.42 -13.85
N LEU A 227 -3.78 16.91 -12.62
CA LEU A 227 -3.06 17.50 -11.49
C LEU A 227 -1.62 16.99 -11.45
N GLU A 228 -0.65 17.91 -11.43
CA GLU A 228 0.76 17.56 -11.30
C GLU A 228 1.09 17.07 -9.89
N LYS A 229 2.03 16.12 -9.80
CA LYS A 229 2.58 15.69 -8.52
C LYS A 229 3.41 16.82 -7.94
N ARG A 230 3.24 17.11 -6.65
CA ARG A 230 4.08 18.07 -5.96
C ARG A 230 5.51 17.57 -5.92
N GLU A 231 6.43 18.50 -6.01
CA GLU A 231 7.85 18.21 -5.93
C GLU A 231 8.20 17.63 -4.54
N PHE A 232 8.92 16.50 -4.55
CA PHE A 232 9.50 15.91 -3.34
C PHE A 232 10.98 15.67 -3.59
N ILE A 233 11.80 16.51 -2.99
CA ILE A 233 13.25 16.41 -3.08
C ILE A 233 13.71 15.43 -2.01
N VAL A 234 14.28 14.31 -2.45
CA VAL A 234 14.95 13.37 -1.56
C VAL A 234 16.24 14.04 -1.06
N ALA A 235 16.44 14.06 0.25
CA ALA A 235 17.68 14.60 0.82
C ALA A 235 18.88 13.83 0.26
N GLU A 236 19.80 14.54 -0.39
CA GLU A 236 21.06 13.96 -0.85
C GLU A 236 21.89 13.53 0.36
N THR A 237 22.48 12.35 0.27
CA THR A 237 23.43 11.86 1.27
C THR A 237 24.80 12.44 0.93
N ASP A 238 25.51 12.96 1.94
CA ASP A 238 26.88 13.45 1.76
C ASP A 238 27.82 12.29 1.40
N ALA A 239 28.34 12.31 0.17
CA ALA A 239 29.19 11.24 -0.35
C ALA A 239 30.51 11.07 0.43
N ALA A 240 31.06 12.15 1.01
CA ALA A 240 32.28 12.07 1.80
C ALA A 240 32.02 11.38 3.14
N LEU A 241 30.90 11.74 3.79
CA LEU A 241 30.44 11.07 5.02
C LEU A 241 30.12 9.60 4.75
N GLU A 242 29.41 9.29 3.66
CA GLU A 242 29.09 7.92 3.28
C GLU A 242 30.35 7.07 3.10
N ALA A 243 31.35 7.58 2.36
CA ALA A 243 32.61 6.88 2.16
C ALA A 243 33.33 6.56 3.47
N LYS A 244 33.35 7.52 4.42
CA LYS A 244 33.95 7.33 5.75
C LYS A 244 33.22 6.29 6.59
N VAL A 245 31.88 6.35 6.61
CA VAL A 245 31.07 5.35 7.32
C VAL A 245 31.31 3.96 6.74
N VAL A 246 31.37 3.82 5.42
CA VAL A 246 31.66 2.55 4.74
C VAL A 246 33.04 2.01 5.13
N GLU A 247 34.07 2.86 5.07
CA GLU A 247 35.46 2.51 5.42
C GLU A 247 35.55 1.91 6.83
N LEU A 248 34.87 2.52 7.80
CA LEU A 248 34.93 2.12 9.21
C LEU A 248 34.01 0.94 9.55
N ALA A 249 32.84 0.84 8.92
CA ALA A 249 31.80 -0.09 9.36
C ALA A 249 31.80 -1.43 8.61
N GLU A 250 32.17 -1.44 7.32
CA GLU A 250 31.83 -2.55 6.42
C GLU A 250 32.48 -3.89 6.83
N ALA A 251 33.75 -3.88 7.24
CA ALA A 251 34.46 -5.10 7.64
C ALA A 251 33.82 -5.76 8.88
N ASN A 252 33.48 -4.95 9.89
CA ASN A 252 32.86 -5.42 11.12
C ASN A 252 31.43 -5.92 10.87
N ILE A 253 30.67 -5.27 9.97
CA ILE A 253 29.34 -5.75 9.56
C ILE A 253 29.46 -7.14 8.92
N LYS A 254 30.44 -7.36 8.03
CA LYS A 254 30.66 -8.68 7.40
C LYS A 254 30.96 -9.79 8.40
N VAL A 255 31.70 -9.47 9.47
CA VAL A 255 31.98 -10.42 10.56
C VAL A 255 30.71 -10.66 11.39
N ALA A 256 30.04 -9.60 11.82
CA ALA A 256 28.83 -9.69 12.63
C ALA A 256 27.68 -10.42 11.92
N ALA A 257 27.51 -10.21 10.60
CA ALA A 257 26.48 -10.87 9.80
C ALA A 257 26.61 -12.41 9.79
N LYS A 258 27.81 -12.96 10.02
CA LYS A 258 28.06 -14.41 10.10
C LYS A 258 27.76 -15.00 11.48
N ILE A 259 27.55 -14.18 12.50
CA ILE A 259 27.19 -14.64 13.84
C ILE A 259 25.77 -15.23 13.80
N GLN A 260 25.64 -16.48 14.22
CA GLN A 260 24.38 -17.21 14.20
C GLN A 260 23.45 -16.77 15.35
N THR A 261 24.01 -16.57 16.54
CA THR A 261 23.24 -16.16 17.72
C THR A 261 22.72 -14.73 17.56
N LYS A 262 21.39 -14.55 17.57
CA LYS A 262 20.75 -13.24 17.38
C LYS A 262 21.27 -12.17 18.36
N GLN A 263 21.39 -12.51 19.65
CA GLN A 263 21.82 -11.56 20.68
C GLN A 263 23.27 -11.12 20.48
N GLU A 264 24.18 -12.05 20.22
CA GLU A 264 25.59 -11.76 19.98
C GLU A 264 25.78 -10.97 18.69
N ARG A 265 25.01 -11.29 17.63
CA ARG A 265 25.02 -10.51 16.39
C ARG A 265 24.57 -9.08 16.62
N TYR A 266 23.50 -8.88 17.39
CA TYR A 266 22.95 -7.55 17.65
C TYR A 266 23.89 -6.73 18.55
N ALA A 267 24.55 -7.37 19.52
CA ALA A 267 25.60 -6.74 20.31
C ALA A 267 26.77 -6.29 19.42
N ALA A 268 27.30 -7.18 18.57
CA ALA A 268 28.40 -6.85 17.67
C ALA A 268 28.07 -5.72 16.68
N LEU A 269 26.84 -5.70 16.12
CA LEU A 269 26.37 -4.60 15.28
C LEU A 269 26.18 -3.30 16.06
N GLY A 270 25.68 -3.38 17.30
CA GLY A 270 25.54 -2.25 18.20
C GLY A 270 26.89 -1.63 18.57
N ASP A 271 27.87 -2.46 18.95
CA ASP A 271 29.23 -2.05 19.28
C ASP A 271 29.90 -1.37 18.07
N ASN A 272 29.73 -1.95 16.87
CA ASN A 272 30.24 -1.36 15.63
C ASN A 272 29.58 0.01 15.34
N ARG A 273 28.27 0.13 15.53
CA ARG A 273 27.57 1.41 15.37
C ARG A 273 28.09 2.46 16.35
N THR A 274 28.32 2.10 17.60
CA THR A 274 28.89 3.02 18.61
C THR A 274 30.30 3.44 18.22
N ALA A 275 31.17 2.49 17.87
CA ALA A 275 32.55 2.77 17.47
C ALA A 275 32.64 3.71 16.25
N VAL A 276 31.79 3.51 15.24
CA VAL A 276 31.75 4.39 14.05
C VAL A 276 31.28 5.80 14.40
N LYS A 277 30.27 5.92 15.28
CA LYS A 277 29.80 7.24 15.74
C LYS A 277 30.89 7.98 16.52
N GLU A 278 31.56 7.30 17.44
CA GLU A 278 32.66 7.89 18.23
C GLU A 278 33.82 8.33 17.34
N ALA A 279 34.19 7.50 16.35
CA ALA A 279 35.27 7.82 15.41
C ALA A 279 34.98 9.04 14.51
N LEU A 280 33.71 9.33 14.25
CA LEU A 280 33.27 10.45 13.40
C LEU A 280 32.74 11.65 14.18
N ALA A 281 32.68 11.58 15.52
CA ALA A 281 32.06 12.59 16.35
C ALA A 281 32.74 13.96 16.26
N GLU A 282 34.07 14.00 16.14
CA GLU A 282 34.83 15.24 16.02
C GLU A 282 34.78 15.84 14.61
N GLU A 283 34.79 14.99 13.56
CA GLU A 283 34.82 15.44 12.16
C GLU A 283 33.41 15.83 11.65
N PHE A 284 32.36 15.23 12.20
CA PHE A 284 30.97 15.40 11.77
C PHE A 284 30.02 15.67 12.96
N GLU A 285 30.39 16.62 13.83
CA GLU A 285 29.60 17.02 15.00
C GLU A 285 28.14 17.37 14.63
N GLY A 286 27.17 16.82 15.38
CA GLY A 286 25.74 17.07 15.19
C GLY A 286 25.08 16.32 14.01
N ARG A 287 25.80 15.40 13.37
CA ARG A 287 25.29 14.57 12.25
C ARG A 287 25.06 13.10 12.66
N GLU A 288 24.80 12.80 13.94
CA GLU A 288 24.70 11.41 14.41
C GLU A 288 23.54 10.63 13.79
N GLU A 289 22.42 11.30 13.48
CA GLU A 289 21.27 10.71 12.82
C GLU A 289 21.58 10.32 11.36
N GLU A 290 22.32 11.18 10.65
CA GLU A 290 22.75 10.91 9.28
C GLU A 290 23.74 9.74 9.23
N ILE A 291 24.71 9.71 10.16
CA ILE A 291 25.63 8.57 10.34
C ILE A 291 24.84 7.29 10.61
N SER A 292 23.80 7.34 11.46
CA SER A 292 22.95 6.19 11.78
C SER A 292 22.18 5.67 10.57
N ALA A 293 21.65 6.58 9.74
CA ALA A 293 20.92 6.25 8.52
C ALA A 293 21.83 5.65 7.44
N ILE A 294 23.05 6.20 7.27
CA ILE A 294 24.07 5.66 6.38
C ILE A 294 24.48 4.26 6.85
N LEU A 295 24.80 4.08 8.14
CA LEU A 295 25.15 2.78 8.72
C LEU A 295 24.08 1.72 8.42
N GLY A 296 22.79 2.05 8.60
CA GLY A 296 21.69 1.14 8.28
C GLY A 296 21.63 0.78 6.79
N SER A 297 21.96 1.75 5.91
CA SER A 297 22.04 1.52 4.46
C SER A 297 23.23 0.62 4.09
N VAL A 298 24.38 0.80 4.73
CA VAL A 298 25.57 -0.05 4.56
C VAL A 298 25.30 -1.46 5.05
N GLU A 299 24.69 -1.63 6.22
CA GLU A 299 24.30 -2.95 6.75
C GLU A 299 23.38 -3.69 5.77
N LYS A 300 22.33 -3.01 5.29
CA LYS A 300 21.42 -3.55 4.28
C LYS A 300 22.16 -3.97 3.00
N ARG A 301 23.10 -3.15 2.52
CA ARG A 301 23.89 -3.45 1.31
C ARG A 301 24.78 -4.67 1.51
N VAL A 302 25.55 -4.72 2.60
CA VAL A 302 26.51 -5.78 2.91
C VAL A 302 25.80 -7.12 3.04
N VAL A 303 24.71 -7.19 3.81
CA VAL A 303 23.97 -8.44 3.99
C VAL A 303 23.40 -8.96 2.66
N ARG A 304 22.89 -8.08 1.80
CA ARG A 304 22.39 -8.48 0.46
C ARG A 304 23.50 -9.05 -0.42
N GLN A 305 24.70 -8.47 -0.40
CA GLN A 305 25.85 -8.96 -1.17
C GLN A 305 26.37 -10.32 -0.71
N MET A 306 26.03 -10.77 0.50
CA MET A 306 26.44 -12.08 1.02
C MET A 306 25.51 -13.22 0.63
N VAL A 307 24.28 -12.90 0.20
CA VAL A 307 23.25 -13.88 -0.18
C VAL A 307 23.20 -14.08 -1.70
N ALA A 308 23.54 -13.03 -2.46
CA ALA A 308 23.66 -13.05 -3.92
C ALA A 308 24.94 -13.77 -4.36
#